data_AF-A0A7X9ARF5-F1
#
_entry.id   AF-A0A7X9ARF5-F1
#
_cell.length_a   1.000
_cell.length_b   1.000
_cell.length_c   1.000
_cell.angle_alpha   90.00
_cell.angle_beta   90.00
_cell.angle_gamma   90.00
#
_symmetry.space_group_name_H-M   'P 1'
#
loop_
_entity.id
_entity.type
_entity.pdbx_description
1 polymer ?
#
loop_
_entity_poly.entity_id
_entity_poly.type
_entity_poly.pdbx_seq_one_letter_code
_entity_poly.pdbx_strand_id
1 'polypeptide(L)' 'WLAFIFLVHAFSGEPAQASNEGPLQWVDIDKITSLPIWEGDRYFLPLVFDDDPRPFHGFLPYDHDRPLGWSYTRI' A
#
# COMPACT_ATOMS: atom_id res chain seq x y z
N TRP A 1 -14.71 -0.91 -5.76
CA TRP A 1 -13.65 -0.66 -6.75
C TRP A 1 -12.60 -1.75 -6.65
N LEU A 2 -11.74 -1.92 -7.65
CA LEU A 2 -10.63 -2.89 -7.62
C LEU A 2 -9.31 -2.11 -7.56
N ALA A 3 -8.38 -2.59 -6.74
CA ALA A 3 -7.01 -2.11 -6.67
C ALA A 3 -6.07 -3.27 -6.98
N PHE A 4 -5.05 -3.00 -7.79
CA PHE A 4 -3.97 -3.95 -8.10
C PHE A 4 -2.67 -3.37 -7.56
N ILE A 5 -2.00 -4.12 -6.68
CA ILE A 5 -0.80 -3.68 -5.97
C ILE A 5 0.40 -4.43 -6.54
N PHE A 6 1.48 -3.70 -6.82
CA PHE A 6 2.71 -4.25 -7.38
C PHE A 6 3.90 -3.83 -6.51
N LEU A 7 4.80 -4.79 -6.22
CA LEU A 7 6.07 -4.53 -5.56
C LEU A 7 7.19 -4.51 -6.61
N VAL A 8 7.99 -3.44 -6.61
CA VAL A 8 9.10 -3.24 -7.55
C VAL A 8 10.39 -3.07 -6.76
N HIS A 9 11.37 -3.93 -7.01
CA HIS A 9 12.65 -3.93 -6.29
C HIS A 9 13.76 -3.14 -6.99
N ALA A 10 13.57 -2.79 -8.27
CA ALA A 10 14.56 -2.07 -9.04
C ALA A 10 13.88 -1.08 -9.99
N PHE A 11 14.43 0.11 -10.08
CA PHE A 11 14.05 1.13 -11.05
C PHE A 11 15.33 1.81 -11.59
N SER A 12 15.19 2.53 -12.70
CA SER A 12 16.28 3.30 -13.31
C SER A 12 15.84 4.74 -13.58
N GLY A 13 16.77 5.68 -13.50
CA GLY A 13 16.51 7.11 -13.65
C GLY A 13 16.35 7.82 -12.31
N GLU A 14 16.03 9.10 -12.34
CA GLU A 14 15.84 9.93 -11.14
C GLU A 14 14.34 10.20 -10.93
N PRO A 15 13.76 9.88 -9.76
CA PRO A 15 12.37 10.20 -9.47
C PRO A 15 12.13 11.71 -9.50
N ALA A 16 10.98 12.11 -10.05
CA ALA A 16 10.52 13.49 -9.94
C ALA A 16 10.34 13.87 -8.46
N GLN A 17 10.51 15.15 -8.13
CA GLN A 17 10.31 15.63 -6.75
C GLN A 17 8.82 15.81 -6.41
N ALA A 18 7.94 15.89 -7.41
CA ALA A 18 6.50 16.05 -7.24
C ALA A 18 5.72 15.61 -8.48
N SER A 19 4.42 15.38 -8.30
CA SER A 19 3.42 15.19 -9.33
C SER A 19 2.28 16.22 -9.15
N ASN A 20 1.23 16.13 -9.98
CA ASN A 20 0.01 16.91 -9.80
C ASN A 20 -0.77 16.55 -8.52
N GLU A 21 -0.39 15.47 -7.84
CA GLU A 21 -1.02 14.98 -6.61
C GLU A 21 -0.23 15.36 -5.35
N GLY A 22 1.01 15.83 -5.48
CA GLY A 22 1.84 16.27 -4.36
C GLY A 22 3.32 15.91 -4.49
N PRO A 23 4.11 16.17 -3.42
CA PRO A 23 5.53 15.84 -3.38
C PRO A 23 5.76 14.33 -3.32
N LEU A 24 6.84 13.86 -3.94
CA LEU A 24 7.31 12.47 -3.86
C LEU A 24 8.48 12.40 -2.88
N GLN A 25 8.49 11.40 -2.02
CA GLN A 25 9.52 11.22 -0.99
C GLN A 25 9.92 9.76 -0.85
N TRP A 26 11.21 9.53 -0.64
CA TRP A 26 11.71 8.25 -0.17
C TRP A 26 11.45 8.13 1.33
N VAL A 27 10.81 7.05 1.74
CA VAL A 27 10.50 6.76 3.15
C VAL A 27 10.94 5.34 3.46
N ASP A 28 11.60 5.16 4.61
CA ASP A 28 11.96 3.83 5.10
C ASP A 28 10.69 2.99 5.34
N ILE A 29 10.72 1.71 4.97
CA ILE A 29 9.53 0.84 5.02
C ILE A 29 8.97 0.75 6.45
N ASP A 30 9.84 0.68 7.45
CA ASP A 30 9.48 0.62 8.87
C ASP A 30 8.78 1.90 9.40
N LYS A 31 8.88 3.02 8.66
CA LYS A 31 8.23 4.30 9.00
C LYS A 31 6.91 4.50 8.29
N ILE A 32 6.52 3.66 7.32
CA ILE A 32 5.29 3.85 6.54
C ILE A 32 4.05 3.97 7.44
N THR A 33 3.95 3.17 8.51
CA THR A 33 2.79 3.20 9.42
C THR A 33 2.68 4.47 10.26
N SER A 34 3.73 5.30 10.30
CA SER A 34 3.73 6.61 10.98
C SER A 34 3.23 7.75 10.09
N LEU A 35 3.13 7.53 8.78
CA LEU A 35 2.64 8.52 7.83
C LEU A 35 1.10 8.69 7.91
N PRO A 36 0.57 9.85 7.50
CA PRO A 36 -0.87 10.06 7.37
C PRO A 36 -1.42 9.36 6.11
N ILE A 37 -1.39 8.03 6.11
CA ILE A 37 -1.98 7.18 5.06
C ILE A 37 -3.45 6.91 5.30
N TRP A 38 -4.16 6.47 4.26
CA TRP A 38 -5.54 6.00 4.37
C TRP A 38 -5.64 4.86 5.38
N GLU A 39 -6.72 4.84 6.17
CA GLU A 39 -6.91 3.82 7.22
C GLU A 39 -6.88 2.39 6.64
N GLY A 40 -7.40 2.22 5.42
CA GLY A 40 -7.41 0.96 4.70
C GLY A 40 -6.03 0.40 4.33
N ASP A 41 -5.07 1.27 4.03
CA ASP A 41 -3.73 0.86 3.58
C ASP A 41 -3.00 0.08 4.68
N ARG A 42 -3.33 0.37 5.94
CA ARG A 42 -2.79 -0.31 7.12
C ARG A 42 -3.08 -1.81 7.14
N TYR A 43 -4.13 -2.27 6.45
CA TYR A 43 -4.51 -3.68 6.44
C TYR A 43 -3.70 -4.52 5.44
N PHE A 44 -3.37 -3.96 4.28
CA PHE A 44 -2.71 -4.73 3.21
C PHE A 44 -1.21 -4.42 3.09
N LEU A 45 -0.73 -3.24 3.47
CA LEU A 45 0.69 -2.90 3.38
C LEU A 45 1.61 -3.89 4.14
N PRO A 46 1.24 -4.42 5.33
CA PRO A 46 2.03 -5.47 5.97
C PRO A 46 2.15 -6.74 5.11
N LEU A 47 1.15 -7.07 4.30
CA LEU A 47 1.18 -8.23 3.42
C LEU A 47 2.02 -8.05 2.16
N VAL A 48 2.35 -6.80 1.82
CA VAL A 48 3.23 -6.43 0.70
C VAL A 48 4.71 -6.52 1.11
N PHE A 49 5.01 -6.19 2.37
CA PHE A 49 6.37 -6.08 2.88
C PHE A 49 6.75 -7.18 3.89
N ASP A 50 5.92 -8.19 4.09
CA ASP A 50 6.30 -9.37 4.88
C ASP A 50 7.16 -10.33 4.07
N ASP A 51 7.68 -11.35 4.75
CA ASP A 51 8.55 -12.37 4.16
C ASP A 51 7.76 -13.44 3.36
N ASP A 52 6.44 -13.31 3.20
CA ASP A 52 5.62 -14.25 2.42
C ASP A 52 5.50 -13.79 0.97
N PRO A 53 6.15 -14.47 0.01
CA PRO A 53 6.21 -14.02 -1.39
C PRO A 53 4.90 -14.24 -2.15
N ARG A 54 3.89 -14.88 -1.54
CA ARG A 54 2.62 -15.17 -2.21
C ARG A 54 1.79 -13.92 -2.40
N PRO A 55 1.21 -13.71 -3.59
CA PRO A 55 0.21 -12.66 -3.77
C PRO A 55 -0.99 -12.91 -2.85
N PHE A 56 -1.75 -11.85 -2.57
CA PHE A 56 -2.98 -11.94 -1.80
C PHE A 56 -4.17 -11.39 -2.61
N HIS A 57 -5.34 -11.94 -2.33
CA HIS A 57 -6.62 -11.32 -2.67
C HIS A 57 -7.26 -10.82 -1.38
N GLY A 58 -7.52 -9.51 -1.30
CA GLY A 58 -8.10 -8.86 -0.14
C GLY A 58 -9.46 -8.23 -0.44
N PHE A 59 -10.36 -8.25 0.55
CA PHE A 59 -11.65 -7.58 0.54
C PHE A 59 -11.75 -6.63 1.74
N LEU A 60 -11.91 -5.34 1.44
CA LEU A 60 -11.95 -4.22 2.38
C LEU A 60 -13.21 -3.38 2.09
N PRO A 61 -14.38 -3.71 2.69
CA PRO A 61 -15.59 -2.91 2.55
C PRO A 61 -15.43 -1.53 3.22
N TYR A 62 -16.07 -0.52 2.65
CA TYR A 62 -16.04 0.87 3.15
C TYR A 62 -17.46 1.41 3.37
N ASP A 63 -17.60 2.23 4.42
CA ASP A 63 -18.70 3.19 4.60
C ASP A 63 -18.09 4.59 4.46
N HIS A 64 -18.33 5.23 3.31
CA HIS A 64 -17.64 6.44 2.90
C HIS A 64 -16.11 6.25 2.98
N ASP A 65 -15.44 6.99 3.86
CA ASP A 65 -13.98 6.95 4.02
C ASP A 65 -13.51 5.95 5.09
N ARG A 66 -14.44 5.26 5.77
CA ARG A 66 -14.14 4.37 6.88
C ARG A 66 -14.13 2.89 6.46
N PRO A 67 -13.05 2.14 6.69
CA PRO A 67 -13.04 0.70 6.48
C PRO A 67 -13.94 0.00 7.49
N LEU A 68 -14.76 -0.95 7.02
CA LEU A 68 -15.72 -1.69 7.83
C LEU A 68 -15.21 -3.05 8.30
N GLY A 69 -14.18 -3.59 7.64
CA GLY A 69 -13.58 -4.88 7.98
C GLY A 69 -12.51 -5.27 6.97
N TRP A 70 -11.79 -6.35 7.25
CA TRP A 70 -10.73 -6.84 6.38
C TRP A 70 -10.75 -8.36 6.33
N SER A 71 -10.64 -8.92 5.13
CA SER A 71 -10.44 -10.35 4.92
C SER A 71 -9.52 -10.56 3.73
N TYR A 72 -8.65 -11.56 3.78
CA TYR A 72 -7.75 -11.86 2.68
C TYR A 72 -7.39 -13.35 2.63
N THR A 73 -6.92 -13.76 1.46
CA THR A 73 -6.37 -15.10 1.21
C THR A 73 -5.04 -14.95 0.46
N ARG A 74 -4.03 -15.74 0.85
CA ARG A 74 -2.78 -15.90 0.10
C ARG A 74 -2.97 -16.94 -1.01
N ILE A 75 -2.44 -16.67 -2.19
CA ILE A 75 -2.63 -17.48 -3.41
C ILE A 75 -1.33 -18.18 -3.78
#